data_AF-A0A1D2X9T1-F1
#
_entry.id   AF-A0A1D2X9T1-F1
#
_cell.length_a   1.000
_cell.length_b   1.000
_cell.length_c   1.000
_cell.angle_alpha   90.00
_cell.angle_beta   90.00
_cell.angle_gamma   90.00
#
_symmetry.space_group_name_H-M   'P 1'
#
loop_
_entity.id
_entity.type
_entity.pdbx_description
1 polymer ?
#
loop_
_entity_poly.entity_id
_entity_poly.type
_entity_poly.pdbx_seq_one_letter_code
_entity_poly.pdbx_strand_id
1 'polypeptide(L)'
;MKSITLALSLSVLAIAGCSSTPSPQQLADANNWEQLGLMDGQRGDFERTSAELIKLKKTDAKNITTYQKGYAEGIAKFCDTESGFFLGRSGFTYQGQCASFDHEKEFIQSWEDGYIQFESAEWDRATDESEFYGDSNLEASA
;
A
#
# COMPACT_ATOMS: atom_id res chain seq x y z
N MET A 1 38.11 -22.52 43.64
CA MET A 1 38.31 -21.29 42.84
C MET A 1 38.01 -21.69 41.39
N LYS A 2 36.74 -21.82 40.93
CA LYS A 2 35.79 -20.78 40.49
C LYS A 2 36.42 -19.69 39.60
N SER A 3 36.50 -19.96 38.30
CA SER A 3 36.55 -18.98 37.20
C SER A 3 36.05 -19.70 35.94
N ILE A 4 34.74 -19.80 35.74
CA ILE A 4 34.00 -18.99 34.76
C ILE A 4 34.67 -19.06 33.37
N THR A 5 34.65 -20.25 32.76
CA THR A 5 34.87 -20.37 31.32
C THR A 5 33.56 -19.99 30.64
N LEU A 6 33.50 -18.72 30.24
CA LEU A 6 32.61 -18.11 29.26
C LEU A 6 31.51 -19.05 28.74
N ALA A 7 30.34 -18.98 29.38
CA ALA A 7 29.08 -19.31 28.75
C ALA A 7 28.92 -18.36 27.55
N LEU A 8 29.37 -18.78 26.38
CA LEU A 8 28.97 -18.22 25.09
C LEU A 8 27.55 -18.75 24.77
N SER A 9 26.65 -18.56 25.75
CA SER A 9 25.24 -18.91 25.67
C SER A 9 24.54 -17.84 24.86
N LEU A 10 24.39 -18.12 23.57
CA LEU A 10 23.09 -18.09 22.90
C LEU A 10 22.25 -16.83 23.21
N SER A 11 22.63 -15.69 22.66
CA SER A 11 21.74 -14.53 22.51
C SER A 11 21.62 -14.17 21.04
N VAL A 12 21.05 -15.09 20.26
CA VAL A 12 20.37 -14.72 19.01
C VAL A 12 18.98 -14.26 19.41
N LEU A 13 18.86 -13.00 19.80
CA LEU A 13 17.58 -12.35 20.04
C LEU A 13 16.86 -12.25 18.69
N ALA A 14 15.76 -12.98 18.56
CA ALA A 14 14.89 -12.99 17.40
C ALA A 14 14.27 -11.60 17.18
N ILE A 15 14.71 -10.90 16.13
CA ILE A 15 14.06 -9.67 15.65
C ILE A 15 13.00 -10.06 14.62
N ALA A 16 11.97 -10.78 15.05
CA ALA A 16 10.79 -11.08 14.23
C ALA A 16 9.65 -10.16 14.67
N GLY A 17 9.70 -8.89 14.26
CA GLY A 17 8.64 -7.93 14.47
C GLY A 17 7.84 -7.72 13.20
N CYS A 18 6.88 -8.60 12.89
CA CYS A 18 5.85 -8.27 11.90
C CYS A 18 4.93 -7.21 12.52
N SER A 19 5.10 -5.95 12.16
CA SER A 19 4.12 -4.92 12.49
C SER A 19 2.87 -5.17 11.65
N SER A 20 1.81 -5.69 12.27
CA SER A 20 0.52 -5.78 11.59
C SER A 20 -0.10 -4.39 11.54
N THR A 21 -0.44 -3.96 10.34
CA THR A 21 -1.21 -2.73 10.16
C THR A 21 -2.60 -2.94 10.76
N PRO A 22 -3.10 -2.03 11.63
CA PRO A 22 -4.41 -2.21 12.25
C PRO A 22 -5.53 -2.15 11.20
N SER A 23 -6.57 -2.95 11.41
CA SER A 23 -7.76 -2.93 10.57
C SER A 23 -8.61 -1.68 10.84
N PRO A 24 -9.48 -1.27 9.89
CA PRO A 24 -10.42 -0.19 10.13
C PRO A 24 -11.28 -0.37 11.39
N GLN A 25 -11.71 -1.60 11.65
CA GLN A 25 -12.49 -1.93 12.84
C GLN A 25 -11.69 -1.71 14.13
N GLN A 26 -10.42 -2.15 14.16
CA GLN A 26 -9.56 -1.97 15.34
C GLN A 26 -9.34 -0.50 15.67
N LEU A 27 -9.15 0.35 14.66
CA LEU A 27 -9.00 1.80 14.85
C LEU A 27 -10.30 2.44 15.34
N ALA A 28 -11.45 2.06 14.76
CA ALA A 28 -12.75 2.54 15.21
C ALA A 28 -13.02 2.14 16.67
N ASP A 29 -12.76 0.87 17.04
CA ASP A 29 -12.92 0.36 18.41
C ASP A 29 -12.07 1.15 19.40
N ALA A 30 -10.84 1.49 19.01
CA ALA A 30 -9.91 2.33 19.78
C ALA A 30 -10.25 3.84 19.79
N ASN A 31 -11.31 4.28 19.09
CA ASN A 31 -11.65 5.70 18.85
C ASN A 31 -10.54 6.49 18.12
N ASN A 32 -9.69 5.81 17.35
CA ASN A 32 -8.60 6.44 16.61
C ASN A 32 -9.03 6.81 15.18
N TRP A 33 -10.00 7.73 15.09
CA TRP A 33 -10.62 8.13 13.83
C TRP A 33 -9.67 8.89 12.89
N GLU A 34 -8.77 9.71 13.44
CA GLU A 34 -7.78 10.47 12.66
C GLU A 34 -6.83 9.51 11.94
N GLN A 35 -6.30 8.51 12.66
CA GLN A 35 -5.42 7.50 12.07
C GLN A 35 -6.15 6.65 11.01
N LEU A 36 -7.43 6.33 11.23
CA LEU A 36 -8.23 5.63 10.23
C LEU A 36 -8.34 6.46 8.94
N GLY A 37 -8.64 7.74 9.04
CA GLY A 37 -8.68 8.65 7.89
C GLY A 37 -7.34 8.75 7.19
N LEU A 38 -6.27 8.98 7.95
CA LEU A 38 -4.91 9.07 7.43
C LEU A 38 -4.54 7.81 6.63
N MET A 39 -4.86 6.64 7.15
CA MET A 39 -4.54 5.37 6.50
C MET A 39 -5.38 5.11 5.24
N ASP A 40 -6.69 5.38 5.27
CA ASP A 40 -7.54 5.26 4.08
C ASP A 40 -7.00 6.19 2.97
N GLY A 41 -6.67 7.45 3.32
CA GLY A 41 -6.12 8.43 2.36
C GLY A 41 -4.76 8.02 1.80
N GLN A 42 -3.83 7.57 2.65
CA GLN A 42 -2.49 7.14 2.21
C GLN A 42 -2.51 5.91 1.29
N ARG A 43 -3.54 5.07 1.40
CA ARG A 43 -3.74 3.91 0.53
C ARG A 43 -4.38 4.25 -0.80
N GLY A 44 -4.87 5.48 -0.97
CA GLY A 44 -5.68 5.85 -2.11
C GLY A 44 -7.07 5.20 -2.08
N ASP A 45 -7.61 4.94 -0.89
CA ASP A 45 -9.01 4.55 -0.75
C ASP A 45 -9.90 5.79 -0.93
N PHE A 46 -11.12 5.59 -1.44
CA PHE A 46 -12.12 6.67 -1.43
C PHE A 46 -12.53 6.99 0.01
N GLU A 47 -12.81 8.27 0.28
CA GLU A 47 -13.29 8.73 1.58
C GLU A 47 -14.53 7.94 1.99
N ARG A 48 -14.51 7.37 3.20
CA ARG A 48 -15.70 6.71 3.75
C ARG A 48 -16.79 7.73 4.01
N THR A 49 -18.00 7.36 3.63
CA THR A 49 -19.21 8.10 4.02
C THR A 49 -19.45 8.01 5.52
N SER A 50 -20.19 8.99 6.07
CA SER A 50 -20.64 8.97 7.47
C SER A 50 -21.37 7.67 7.82
N ALA A 51 -22.13 7.09 6.88
CA ALA A 51 -22.84 5.84 7.08
C ALA A 51 -21.88 4.64 7.24
N GLU A 52 -20.78 4.61 6.50
CA GLU A 52 -19.76 3.56 6.62
C GLU A 52 -18.98 3.67 7.92
N LEU A 53 -18.65 4.89 8.35
CA LEU A 53 -18.01 5.13 9.66
C LEU A 53 -18.92 4.68 10.82
N ILE A 54 -20.22 4.99 10.75
CA ILE A 54 -21.20 4.57 11.75
C ILE A 54 -21.35 3.04 11.78
N LYS A 55 -21.20 2.34 10.64
CA LYS A 55 -21.20 0.87 10.59
C LYS A 55 -20.00 0.25 11.28
N LEU A 56 -18.82 0.89 11.23
CA LEU A 56 -17.65 0.44 11.98
C LEU A 56 -17.91 0.58 13.48
N LYS A 57 -18.38 1.74 13.92
CA LYS A 57 -18.75 2.01 15.31
C LYS A 57 -19.70 3.19 15.38
N LYS A 58 -20.74 3.09 16.21
CA LYS A 58 -21.64 4.23 16.48
C LYS A 58 -20.81 5.43 16.93
N THR A 59 -20.88 6.52 16.17
CA THR A 59 -20.00 7.67 16.31
C THR A 59 -20.77 8.98 16.08
N ASP A 60 -20.16 10.10 16.43
CA ASP A 60 -20.75 11.44 16.34
C ASP A 60 -20.08 12.30 15.27
N ALA A 61 -20.60 13.51 15.07
CA ALA A 61 -20.08 14.46 14.08
C ALA A 61 -18.62 14.85 14.34
N LYS A 62 -18.19 14.93 15.60
CA LYS A 62 -16.81 15.30 15.95
C LYS A 62 -15.83 14.25 15.45
N ASN A 63 -16.13 12.98 15.69
CA ASN A 63 -15.30 11.87 15.23
C ASN A 63 -15.29 11.74 13.71
N ILE A 64 -16.43 12.00 13.05
CA ILE A 64 -16.49 12.07 11.57
C ILE A 64 -15.54 13.16 11.09
N THR A 65 -15.64 14.40 11.58
CA THR A 65 -14.71 15.48 11.19
C THR A 65 -13.24 15.13 11.49
N THR A 66 -12.98 14.39 12.57
CA THR A 66 -11.63 13.94 12.93
C THR A 66 -11.09 12.93 11.90
N TYR A 67 -11.93 12.01 11.42
CA TYR A 67 -11.61 11.11 10.31
C TYR A 67 -11.33 11.89 9.03
N GLN A 68 -12.19 12.83 8.66
CA GLN A 68 -12.06 13.61 7.42
C GLN A 68 -10.77 14.43 7.40
N LYS A 69 -10.38 14.99 8.54
CA LYS A 69 -9.09 15.67 8.69
C LYS A 69 -7.92 14.72 8.36
N GLY A 70 -7.89 13.55 8.99
CA GLY A 70 -6.87 12.54 8.72
C GLY A 70 -6.87 12.11 7.26
N TYR A 71 -8.05 11.90 6.68
CA TYR A 71 -8.22 11.54 5.27
C TYR A 71 -7.60 12.58 4.34
N ALA A 72 -7.91 13.86 4.56
CA ALA A 72 -7.34 14.96 3.77
C ALA A 72 -5.80 15.00 3.84
N GLU A 73 -5.22 14.75 5.02
CA GLU A 73 -3.77 14.66 5.20
C GLU A 73 -3.18 13.45 4.46
N GLY A 74 -3.85 12.31 4.50
CA GLY A 74 -3.39 11.07 3.86
C GLY A 74 -3.49 11.10 2.34
N ILE A 75 -4.64 11.52 1.81
CA ILE A 75 -4.89 11.53 0.37
C ILE A 75 -4.00 12.54 -0.36
N ALA A 76 -3.62 13.64 0.30
CA ALA A 76 -2.63 14.58 -0.24
C ALA A 76 -1.24 13.95 -0.47
N LYS A 77 -0.88 12.89 0.26
CA LYS A 77 0.37 12.13 0.03
C LYS A 77 0.23 11.14 -1.11
N PHE A 78 -0.90 10.44 -1.17
CA PHE A 78 -1.20 9.54 -2.28
C PHE A 78 -1.25 10.29 -3.61
N CYS A 79 -1.90 11.45 -3.64
CA CYS A 79 -2.07 12.29 -4.81
C CYS A 79 -0.87 13.20 -5.12
N ASP A 80 0.26 13.04 -4.45
CA ASP A 80 1.48 13.76 -4.82
C ASP A 80 1.99 13.28 -6.20
N THR A 81 2.44 14.20 -7.05
CA THR A 81 2.90 13.86 -8.41
C THR A 81 4.03 12.84 -8.40
N GLU A 82 4.97 12.90 -7.44
CA GLU A 82 6.06 11.93 -7.33
C GLU A 82 5.53 10.51 -7.03
N SER A 83 4.44 10.41 -6.26
CA SER A 83 3.77 9.14 -5.97
C SER A 83 3.17 8.51 -7.21
N GLY A 84 2.69 9.31 -8.18
CA GLY A 84 2.08 8.84 -9.43
C GLY A 84 2.97 7.82 -10.15
N PHE A 85 4.23 8.19 -10.43
CA PHE A 85 5.20 7.31 -11.10
C PHE A 85 5.40 5.98 -10.37
N PHE A 86 5.58 6.00 -9.05
CA PHE A 86 5.82 4.77 -8.29
C PHE A 86 4.57 3.88 -8.24
N LEU A 87 3.38 4.47 -8.15
CA LEU A 87 2.11 3.75 -8.22
C LEU A 87 1.94 3.09 -9.60
N GLY A 88 2.18 3.84 -10.68
CA GLY A 88 2.16 3.30 -12.04
C GLY A 88 3.09 2.11 -12.23
N ARG A 89 4.35 2.25 -11.80
CA ARG A 89 5.36 1.17 -11.87
C ARG A 89 5.03 -0.07 -11.04
N SER A 90 4.16 0.07 -10.05
CA SER A 90 3.67 -1.07 -9.25
C SER A 90 2.50 -1.81 -9.89
N GLY A 91 1.97 -1.31 -11.01
CA GLY A 91 0.76 -1.83 -11.66
C GLY A 91 -0.54 -1.39 -10.99
N PHE A 92 -0.48 -0.39 -10.10
CA PHE A 92 -1.67 0.14 -9.42
C PHE A 92 -2.63 0.75 -10.44
N THR A 93 -3.92 0.42 -10.35
CA THR A 93 -4.95 1.01 -11.23
C THR A 93 -5.52 2.29 -10.61
N TYR A 94 -5.25 3.43 -11.24
CA TYR A 94 -5.85 4.70 -10.84
C TYR A 94 -7.37 4.71 -11.12
N GLN A 95 -8.17 5.22 -10.18
CA GLN A 95 -9.65 5.23 -10.29
C GLN A 95 -10.26 6.63 -10.11
N GLY A 96 -9.46 7.70 -10.15
CA GLY A 96 -9.95 9.07 -9.99
C GLY A 96 -9.94 9.58 -8.55
N GLN A 97 -9.14 8.97 -7.66
CA GLN A 97 -9.07 9.37 -6.25
C GLN A 97 -8.51 10.79 -6.05
N CYS A 98 -7.78 11.31 -7.04
CA CYS A 98 -7.15 12.63 -7.01
C CYS A 98 -7.95 13.70 -7.79
N ALA A 99 -9.20 13.40 -8.20
CA ALA A 99 -10.02 14.28 -9.04
C ALA A 99 -10.34 15.67 -8.45
N SER A 100 -10.17 15.84 -7.13
CA SER A 100 -10.36 17.13 -6.46
C SER A 100 -9.10 17.99 -6.40
N PHE A 101 -7.95 17.50 -6.85
CA PHE A 101 -6.68 18.21 -6.81
C PHE A 101 -6.41 18.92 -8.14
N ASP A 102 -5.93 20.17 -8.08
CA ASP A 102 -5.61 20.95 -9.28
C ASP A 102 -4.52 20.28 -10.14
N HIS A 103 -3.64 19.51 -9.51
CA HIS A 103 -2.51 18.82 -10.14
C HIS A 103 -2.82 17.35 -10.51
N GLU A 104 -4.09 16.96 -10.60
CA GLU A 104 -4.48 15.61 -10.99
C GLU A 104 -3.88 15.21 -12.34
N LYS A 105 -3.83 16.13 -13.31
CA LYS A 105 -3.31 15.84 -14.65
C LYS A 105 -1.83 15.47 -14.62
N GLU A 106 -1.04 16.18 -13.83
CA GLU A 106 0.37 15.92 -13.60
C GLU A 106 0.56 14.57 -12.90
N PHE A 107 -0.29 14.25 -11.93
CA PHE A 107 -0.30 12.92 -11.29
C PHE A 107 -0.59 11.81 -12.31
N ILE A 108 -1.62 11.97 -13.17
CA ILE A 108 -1.99 10.99 -14.19
C ILE A 108 -0.84 10.76 -15.17
N GLN A 109 -0.21 11.83 -15.67
CA GLN A 109 0.95 11.70 -16.57
C GLN A 109 2.09 10.91 -15.92
N SER A 110 2.41 11.24 -14.67
CA SER A 110 3.44 10.52 -13.92
C SER A 110 3.07 9.05 -13.72
N TRP A 111 1.81 8.75 -13.41
CA TRP A 111 1.29 7.40 -13.30
C TRP A 111 1.37 6.62 -14.62
N GLU A 112 1.00 7.24 -15.75
CA GLU A 112 1.10 6.64 -17.09
C GLU A 112 2.55 6.27 -17.43
N ASP A 113 3.50 7.18 -17.19
CA ASP A 113 4.94 6.94 -17.40
C ASP A 113 5.44 5.73 -16.60
N GLY A 114 4.94 5.57 -15.37
CA GLY A 114 5.25 4.43 -14.54
C GLY A 114 4.60 3.14 -15.03
N TYR A 115 3.34 3.21 -15.44
CA TYR A 115 2.55 2.05 -15.88
C TYR A 115 3.09 1.43 -17.17
N ILE A 116 3.61 2.24 -18.09
CA ILE A 116 4.32 1.76 -19.29
C ILE A 116 5.49 0.84 -18.91
N GLN A 117 6.22 1.14 -17.83
CA GLN A 117 7.31 0.27 -17.36
C GLN A 117 6.80 -1.02 -16.75
N PHE A 118 5.67 -0.97 -16.05
CA PHE A 118 5.01 -2.16 -15.53
C PHE A 118 4.60 -3.09 -16.69
N GLU A 119 3.90 -2.58 -17.70
CA GLU A 119 3.48 -3.35 -18.88
C GLU A 119 4.67 -3.94 -19.64
N SER A 120 5.75 -3.18 -19.83
CA SER A 120 6.98 -3.68 -20.48
C SER A 120 7.59 -4.84 -19.69
N ALA A 121 7.68 -4.71 -18.36
CA ALA A 121 8.24 -5.76 -17.52
C ALA A 121 7.36 -7.02 -17.45
N GLU A 122 6.03 -6.87 -17.54
CA GLU A 122 5.10 -7.99 -17.69
C GLU A 122 5.27 -8.69 -19.04
N TRP A 123 5.39 -7.93 -20.13
CA TRP A 123 5.62 -8.48 -21.46
C TRP A 123 6.94 -9.26 -21.54
N ASP A 124 8.04 -8.69 -21.03
CA ASP A 124 9.35 -9.34 -20.99
C ASP A 124 9.27 -10.69 -20.23
N ARG A 125 8.57 -10.72 -19.09
CA ARG A 125 8.33 -11.96 -18.33
C ARG A 125 7.52 -12.99 -19.12
N ALA A 126 6.47 -12.56 -19.79
CA ALA A 126 5.65 -13.45 -20.60
C ALA A 126 6.44 -14.03 -21.78
N THR A 127 7.33 -13.23 -22.38
CA THR A 127 8.20 -13.71 -23.47
C THR A 127 9.24 -14.71 -23.00
N ASP A 128 9.91 -14.46 -21.87
CA ASP A 128 10.89 -15.37 -21.27
C ASP A 128 10.27 -16.72 -20.91
N GLU A 129 9.06 -16.70 -20.34
CA GLU A 129 8.29 -17.91 -20.05
C GLU A 129 7.94 -18.68 -21.34
N SER A 130 7.50 -17.97 -22.39
CA SER A 130 7.15 -18.60 -23.67
C SER A 130 8.35 -19.24 -24.38
N GLU A 131 9.53 -18.62 -24.31
CA GLU A 131 10.78 -19.13 -24.87
C GLU A 131 11.24 -20.38 -24.10
N PHE A 132 11.18 -20.35 -22.78
CA PHE A 132 11.49 -21.49 -21.92
C PHE A 132 10.59 -22.71 -22.19
N TYR A 133 9.28 -22.52 -22.35
CA TYR A 133 8.38 -23.61 -22.74
C TYR A 133 8.60 -24.07 -24.20
N GLY A 134 9.01 -23.18 -25.09
CA GLY A 134 9.38 -23.53 -26.47
C GLY A 134 10.58 -24.49 -26.50
N ASP A 135 11.65 -24.14 -25.81
CA ASP A 135 12.89 -24.94 -25.76
C ASP A 135 12.68 -26.30 -25.06
N SER A 136 11.95 -26.33 -23.93
CA SER A 136 11.67 -27.60 -23.24
C SER A 136 10.88 -28.60 -24.09
N ASN A 137 9.97 -28.13 -24.96
CA ASN A 137 9.24 -29.00 -25.89
C ASN A 137 10.11 -29.50 -27.06
N LEU A 138 11.09 -28.71 -27.50
CA LEU A 138 12.08 -29.14 -28.49
C LEU A 138 12.98 -30.25 -27.94
N GLU A 139 13.48 -30.10 -26.70
CA GLU A 139 14.31 -31.12 -26.03
C GLU A 139 13.55 -32.43 -25.76
N ALA A 140 12.26 -32.36 -25.41
CA ALA A 140 11.44 -33.55 -25.18
C ALA A 140 11.08 -34.34 -26.45
N SER A 141 11.29 -33.76 -27.63
CA SER A 141 10.99 -34.35 -28.94
C SER A 141 12.20 -34.94 -29.68
N ALA A 142 13.40 -34.80 -29.10
CA ALA A 142 14.67 -35.34 -29.57
C ALA A 142 15.06 -36.64 -28.84
#